data_AF-A0A2N1RU77-F1
#
_entry.id   AF-A0A2N1RU77-F1
#
_cell.length_a   1.000
_cell.length_b   1.000
_cell.length_c   1.000
_cell.angle_alpha   90.00
_cell.angle_beta   90.00
_cell.angle_gamma   90.00
#
_symmetry.space_group_name_H-M   'P 1'
#
loop_
_entity.id
_entity.type
_entity.pdbx_description
1 polymer ?
#
loop_
_entity_poly.entity_id
_entity_poly.type
_entity_poly.pdbx_seq_one_letter_code
_entity_poly.pdbx_strand_id
1 'polypeptide(L)'
;MAEVAFDFKKFIDETKATLLTPADYFSVMSKTGGFAEPLIKAVIYGFVAALINFLWIGLSLGAVGGAFGGMIGGGVGVMGLVMSVIGSIIGLFIGGAIVLVISAICGGSTDYESNVRVTASLMAISPVSAIFGFLNGFSLWLGGLVSIAVSLYGLWLLYNALTKALGGKEGPAKVISIILAAIPVLMIISGLLCMKAVSTLPDQMMKNIPAEDQEEMKKALEEATKGLEQMGKELQKEGKSE
;
A
#
# COMPACT_ATOMS: atom_id res chain seq x y z
N MET A 1 22.51 -23.14 21.59
CA MET A 1 21.59 -22.37 20.72
C MET A 1 22.36 -21.14 20.28
N ALA A 2 22.80 -21.08 19.02
CA ALA A 2 23.52 -19.91 18.54
C ALA A 2 22.50 -18.82 18.26
N GLU A 3 22.57 -17.70 18.98
CA GLU A 3 21.90 -16.46 18.59
C GLU A 3 22.41 -16.10 17.18
N VAL A 4 21.56 -16.30 16.17
CA VAL A 4 21.71 -15.57 14.92
C VAL A 4 21.33 -14.14 15.25
N ALA A 5 22.28 -13.39 15.83
CA ALA A 5 22.12 -11.98 16.11
C ALA A 5 21.89 -11.29 14.76
N PHE A 6 20.69 -10.74 14.58
CA PHE A 6 20.35 -10.00 13.38
C PHE A 6 21.22 -8.75 13.29
N ASP A 7 22.00 -8.62 12.21
CA ASP A 7 22.88 -7.48 11.99
C ASP A 7 22.10 -6.33 11.33
N PHE A 8 21.68 -5.36 12.16
CA PHE A 8 20.97 -4.17 11.71
C PHE A 8 21.81 -3.29 10.77
N LYS A 9 23.12 -3.25 10.93
CA LYS A 9 23.99 -2.47 10.04
C LYS A 9 23.99 -3.10 8.66
N LYS A 10 24.18 -4.42 8.60
CA LYS A 10 24.07 -5.19 7.36
C LYS A 10 22.68 -5.01 6.72
N PHE A 11 21.61 -5.09 7.50
CA PHE A 11 20.25 -4.84 7.01
C PHE A 11 20.12 -3.46 6.34
N ILE A 12 20.55 -2.39 7.01
CA ILE A 12 20.48 -1.03 6.44
C ILE A 12 21.33 -0.91 5.17
N ASP A 13 22.53 -1.48 5.18
CA ASP A 13 23.44 -1.46 4.03
C ASP A 13 22.82 -2.23 2.84
N GLU A 14 22.16 -3.35 3.08
CA GLU A 14 21.43 -4.13 2.08
C GLU A 14 20.15 -3.42 1.59
N THR A 15 19.40 -2.75 2.47
CA THR A 15 18.25 -1.93 2.08
C THR A 15 18.70 -0.81 1.15
N LYS A 16 19.78 -0.11 1.50
CA LYS A 16 20.37 0.95 0.66
C LYS A 16 20.85 0.39 -0.66
N ALA A 17 21.56 -0.74 -0.66
CA ALA A 17 22.01 -1.38 -1.89
C ALA A 17 20.83 -1.80 -2.78
N THR A 18 19.74 -2.30 -2.19
CA THR A 18 18.52 -2.65 -2.93
C THR A 18 17.89 -1.43 -3.58
N LEU A 19 17.90 -0.26 -2.92
CA LEU A 19 17.27 0.97 -3.41
C LEU A 19 18.19 1.85 -4.27
N LEU A 20 19.51 1.72 -4.18
CA LEU A 20 20.44 2.59 -4.90
C LEU A 20 21.20 1.84 -6.00
N THR A 21 21.51 0.57 -5.77
CA THR A 21 22.31 -0.28 -6.67
C THR A 21 21.69 -1.69 -6.80
N PRO A 22 20.43 -1.82 -7.24
CA PRO A 22 19.70 -3.09 -7.21
C PRO A 22 20.32 -4.15 -8.10
N ALA A 23 20.86 -3.79 -9.27
CA ALA A 23 21.48 -4.75 -10.17
C ALA A 23 22.65 -5.48 -9.49
N ASP A 24 23.50 -4.73 -8.79
CA ASP A 24 24.63 -5.27 -8.04
C ASP A 24 24.14 -6.09 -6.85
N TYR A 25 23.20 -5.55 -6.06
CA TYR A 25 22.65 -6.25 -4.89
C TYR A 25 22.01 -7.60 -5.26
N PHE A 26 21.10 -7.61 -6.24
CA PHE A 26 20.39 -8.82 -6.66
C PHE A 26 21.34 -9.86 -7.30
N SER A 27 22.49 -9.43 -7.82
CA SER A 27 23.49 -10.37 -8.36
C SER A 27 24.25 -11.15 -7.28
N VAL A 28 24.42 -10.56 -6.08
CA VAL A 28 25.24 -11.13 -4.99
C VAL A 28 24.43 -11.61 -3.78
N MET A 29 23.12 -11.33 -3.73
CA MET A 29 22.30 -11.69 -2.58
C MET A 29 22.24 -13.20 -2.33
N SER A 30 22.14 -13.59 -1.06
CA SER A 30 21.96 -15.00 -0.71
C SER A 30 20.56 -15.49 -1.10
N LYS A 31 20.53 -16.59 -1.85
CA LYS A 31 19.31 -17.25 -2.33
C LYS A 31 18.84 -18.36 -1.38
N THR A 32 19.69 -18.73 -0.42
CA THR A 32 19.45 -19.80 0.56
C THR A 32 19.84 -19.36 1.98
N GLY A 33 19.34 -20.07 3.00
CA GLY A 33 19.60 -19.80 4.42
C GLY A 33 18.35 -19.76 5.31
N GLY A 34 17.23 -20.31 4.86
CA GLY A 34 15.94 -20.35 5.56
C GLY A 34 15.15 -19.05 5.51
N PHE A 35 13.98 -19.07 6.16
CA PHE A 35 12.99 -17.98 6.15
C PHE A 35 13.13 -16.96 7.29
N ALA A 36 14.00 -17.21 8.28
CA ALA A 36 14.13 -16.34 9.45
C ALA A 36 14.55 -14.90 9.06
N GLU A 37 15.57 -14.77 8.21
CA GLU A 37 16.06 -13.47 7.75
C GLU A 37 15.00 -12.70 6.92
N PRO A 38 14.36 -13.30 5.89
CA PRO A 38 13.22 -12.67 5.20
C PRO A 38 12.08 -12.24 6.12
N LEU A 39 11.75 -13.05 7.12
CA LEU A 39 10.66 -12.77 8.06
C LEU A 39 10.99 -11.57 8.96
N ILE A 40 12.21 -11.49 9.48
CA ILE A 40 12.66 -10.33 10.26
C ILE A 40 12.65 -9.06 9.39
N LYS A 41 13.13 -9.13 8.14
CA LYS A 41 13.07 -8.02 7.18
C LYS A 41 11.63 -7.53 6.95
N ALA A 42 10.69 -8.45 6.72
CA ALA A 42 9.29 -8.12 6.53
C ALA A 42 8.65 -7.45 7.76
N VAL A 43 8.98 -7.91 8.97
CA VAL A 43 8.52 -7.28 10.22
C VAL A 43 9.07 -5.86 10.35
N ILE A 44 10.38 -5.66 10.11
CA ILE A 44 11.01 -4.34 10.20
C ILE A 44 10.41 -3.38 9.16
N TYR A 45 10.31 -3.79 7.89
CA TYR A 45 9.74 -2.94 6.84
C TYR A 45 8.27 -2.62 7.09
N GLY A 46 7.48 -3.61 7.52
CA GLY A 46 6.08 -3.41 7.90
C GLY A 46 5.94 -2.43 9.06
N PHE A 47 6.72 -2.62 10.12
CA PHE A 47 6.71 -1.76 11.29
C PHE A 47 7.14 -0.32 10.98
N VAL A 48 8.22 -0.14 10.23
CA VAL A 48 8.71 1.20 9.82
C VAL A 48 7.68 1.90 8.93
N ALA A 49 7.12 1.21 7.94
CA ALA A 49 6.08 1.77 7.08
C ALA A 49 4.82 2.14 7.89
N ALA A 50 4.45 1.32 8.88
CA ALA A 50 3.30 1.60 9.75
C ALA A 50 3.53 2.82 10.65
N LEU A 51 4.73 2.96 11.23
CA LEU A 51 5.11 4.14 12.02
C LEU A 51 5.03 5.42 11.18
N ILE A 52 5.57 5.39 9.96
CA ILE A 52 5.53 6.55 9.05
C ILE A 52 4.07 6.91 8.72
N ASN A 53 3.24 5.92 8.39
CA ASN A 53 1.82 6.17 8.12
C ASN A 53 1.07 6.68 9.36
N PHE A 54 1.37 6.16 10.54
CA PHE A 54 0.80 6.64 11.80
C PHE A 54 1.11 8.12 12.05
N LEU A 55 2.34 8.56 11.75
CA LEU A 55 2.72 9.98 11.81
C LEU A 55 1.89 10.83 10.83
N TRP A 56 1.66 10.35 9.61
CA TRP A 56 0.85 11.08 8.62
C TRP A 56 -0.62 11.18 9.00
N ILE A 57 -1.18 10.15 9.64
CA ILE A 57 -2.55 10.16 10.17
C ILE A 57 -2.66 11.18 11.32
N GLY A 58 -1.70 11.16 12.26
CA GLY A 58 -1.66 12.13 13.37
C GLY A 58 -1.55 13.59 12.91
N LEU A 59 -0.97 13.83 11.74
CA LEU A 59 -0.87 15.15 11.12
C LEU A 59 -2.01 15.47 10.13
N SER A 60 -2.98 14.56 9.93
CA SER A 60 -4.06 14.67 8.92
C SER A 60 -3.56 14.84 7.46
N LEU A 61 -2.33 14.42 7.17
CA LEU A 61 -1.68 14.58 5.86
C LEU A 61 -1.75 13.33 4.97
N GLY A 62 -2.30 12.21 5.44
CA GLY A 62 -2.44 10.98 4.65
C GLY A 62 -3.80 10.87 3.93
N ALA A 63 -3.84 10.24 2.75
CA ALA A 63 -5.08 9.88 2.03
C ALA A 63 -6.08 9.07 2.91
N VAL A 64 -5.53 8.24 3.80
CA VAL A 64 -6.29 7.46 4.78
C VAL A 64 -6.90 8.37 5.84
N GLY A 65 -6.29 9.50 6.18
CA GLY A 65 -6.85 10.50 7.11
C GLY A 65 -8.03 11.29 6.53
N GLY A 66 -8.00 11.58 5.22
CA GLY A 66 -9.02 12.43 4.57
C GLY A 66 -10.29 11.70 4.10
N ALA A 67 -10.18 10.49 3.56
CA ALA A 67 -11.33 9.78 2.97
C ALA A 67 -11.90 8.65 3.86
N PHE A 68 -11.09 8.07 4.75
CA PHE A 68 -11.49 6.99 5.67
C PHE A 68 -11.19 7.31 7.15
N GLY A 69 -10.43 8.36 7.43
CA GLY A 69 -9.98 8.75 8.76
C GLY A 69 -11.05 9.43 9.60
N GLY A 70 -12.07 10.01 8.97
CA GLY A 70 -13.23 10.55 9.70
C GLY A 70 -14.15 9.45 10.25
N MET A 71 -14.19 8.27 9.62
CA MET A 71 -15.15 7.21 9.95
C MET A 71 -14.52 6.00 10.64
N ILE A 72 -13.20 5.79 10.46
CA ILE A 72 -12.42 4.69 11.09
C ILE A 72 -11.13 5.24 11.77
N GLY A 73 -10.87 6.54 11.80
CA GLY A 73 -9.57 7.07 12.29
C GLY A 73 -9.38 7.14 13.81
N GLY A 74 -10.45 6.95 14.61
CA GLY A 74 -10.35 7.01 16.08
C GLY A 74 -9.80 5.75 16.76
N GLY A 75 -10.00 4.56 16.18
CA GLY A 75 -9.59 3.27 16.76
C GLY A 75 -8.36 2.60 16.10
N VAL A 76 -7.87 3.18 15.01
CA VAL A 76 -6.92 2.52 14.08
C VAL A 76 -5.44 2.77 14.43
N GLY A 77 -5.12 3.60 15.42
CA GLY A 77 -3.74 3.98 15.73
C GLY A 77 -2.81 2.79 16.02
N VAL A 78 -3.06 2.07 17.11
CA VAL A 78 -2.24 0.92 17.53
C VAL A 78 -2.64 -0.35 16.79
N MET A 79 -3.94 -0.54 16.53
CA MET A 79 -4.44 -1.71 15.79
C MET A 79 -3.94 -1.70 14.33
N GLY A 80 -3.78 -0.54 13.71
CA GLY A 80 -3.18 -0.39 12.39
C GLY A 80 -1.69 -0.77 12.34
N LEU A 81 -0.92 -0.49 13.40
CA LEU A 81 0.48 -0.93 13.51
C LEU A 81 0.58 -2.46 13.57
N VAL A 82 -0.25 -3.10 14.41
CA VAL A 82 -0.27 -4.56 14.56
C VAL A 82 -0.72 -5.23 13.25
N MET A 83 -1.79 -4.72 12.63
CA MET A 83 -2.30 -5.24 11.36
C MET A 83 -1.30 -5.06 10.22
N SER A 84 -0.49 -3.99 10.24
CA SER A 84 0.55 -3.79 9.23
C SER A 84 1.70 -4.79 9.36
N VAL A 85 2.10 -5.17 10.58
CA VAL A 85 3.14 -6.20 10.79
C VAL A 85 2.61 -7.59 10.40
N ILE A 86 1.38 -7.92 10.79
CA ILE A 86 0.74 -9.18 10.37
C ILE A 86 0.61 -9.22 8.85
N GLY A 87 0.14 -8.12 8.25
CA GLY A 87 0.01 -7.97 6.81
C GLY A 87 1.34 -8.06 6.07
N SER A 88 2.44 -7.58 6.64
CA SER A 88 3.76 -7.70 6.02
C SER A 88 4.30 -9.13 6.06
N ILE A 89 4.06 -9.88 7.13
CA ILE A 89 4.41 -11.31 7.21
C ILE A 89 3.59 -12.10 6.19
N ILE A 90 2.27 -11.91 6.14
CA ILE A 90 1.41 -12.59 5.16
C ILE A 90 1.81 -12.17 3.73
N GLY A 91 2.03 -10.88 3.51
CA GLY A 91 2.45 -10.30 2.25
C GLY A 91 3.79 -10.83 1.77
N LEU A 92 4.73 -11.16 2.67
CA LEU A 92 6.00 -11.79 2.33
C LEU A 92 5.77 -13.15 1.65
N PHE A 93 4.93 -14.01 2.23
CA PHE A 93 4.70 -15.35 1.69
C PHE A 93 3.85 -15.35 0.43
N ILE A 94 2.79 -14.53 0.41
CA ILE A 94 1.96 -14.34 -0.79
C ILE A 94 2.79 -13.72 -1.91
N GLY A 95 3.56 -12.67 -1.60
CA GLY A 95 4.46 -12.02 -2.56
C GLY A 95 5.54 -12.98 -3.06
N GLY A 96 6.11 -13.83 -2.19
CA GLY A 96 7.01 -14.91 -2.58
C GLY A 96 6.39 -15.88 -3.58
N ALA A 97 5.12 -16.25 -3.40
CA ALA A 97 4.41 -17.12 -4.34
C ALA A 97 4.15 -16.42 -5.69
N ILE A 98 3.78 -15.13 -5.66
CA ILE A 98 3.61 -14.32 -6.87
C ILE A 98 4.94 -14.20 -7.64
N VAL A 99 6.03 -13.86 -6.95
CA VAL A 99 7.36 -13.73 -7.56
C VAL A 99 7.83 -15.07 -8.10
N LEU A 100 7.53 -16.20 -7.44
CA LEU A 100 7.80 -17.54 -7.97
C LEU A 100 7.08 -17.78 -9.30
N VAL A 101 5.79 -17.47 -9.39
CA VAL A 101 5.02 -17.62 -10.64
C VAL A 101 5.62 -16.74 -11.74
N ILE A 102 5.93 -15.48 -11.44
CA ILE A 102 6.57 -14.56 -12.40
C ILE A 102 7.94 -15.07 -12.84
N SER A 103 8.75 -15.55 -11.89
CA SER A 103 10.07 -16.12 -12.13
C SER A 103 9.98 -17.35 -13.03
N ALA A 104 9.03 -18.25 -12.76
CA ALA A 104 8.76 -19.43 -13.58
C ALA A 104 8.40 -19.06 -15.02
N ILE A 105 7.53 -18.07 -15.22
CA ILE A 105 7.18 -17.57 -16.56
C ILE A 105 8.39 -16.96 -17.26
N CYS A 106 9.29 -16.31 -16.52
CA CYS A 106 10.54 -15.75 -17.05
C CYS A 106 11.63 -16.81 -17.31
N GLY A 107 11.41 -18.08 -16.94
CA GLY A 107 12.41 -19.13 -16.99
C GLY A 107 13.52 -18.98 -15.94
N GLY A 108 13.25 -18.30 -14.83
CA GLY A 108 14.13 -18.16 -13.67
C GLY A 108 13.92 -19.26 -12.63
N SER A 109 14.43 -19.02 -11.42
CA SER A 109 14.36 -19.94 -10.29
C SER A 109 12.93 -20.17 -9.82
N THR A 110 12.54 -21.44 -9.71
CA THR A 110 11.26 -21.90 -9.16
C THR A 110 11.38 -22.32 -7.69
N ASP A 111 12.52 -22.05 -7.06
CA ASP A 111 12.73 -22.32 -5.64
C ASP A 111 12.00 -21.29 -4.77
N TYR A 112 11.09 -21.74 -3.92
CA TYR A 112 10.25 -20.85 -3.12
C TYR A 112 11.05 -20.01 -2.13
N GLU A 113 12.11 -20.58 -1.55
CA GLU A 113 12.97 -19.87 -0.60
C GLU A 113 13.67 -18.67 -1.27
N SER A 114 14.26 -18.89 -2.44
CA SER A 114 14.88 -17.85 -3.26
C SER A 114 13.89 -16.72 -3.59
N ASN A 115 12.66 -17.07 -3.98
CA ASN A 115 11.63 -16.10 -4.33
C ASN A 115 11.14 -15.31 -3.10
N VAL A 116 10.98 -15.95 -1.93
CA VAL A 116 10.62 -15.26 -0.68
C VAL A 116 11.73 -14.30 -0.22
N ARG A 117 13.01 -14.70 -0.35
CA ARG A 117 14.16 -13.84 -0.04
C ARG A 117 14.20 -12.60 -0.94
N VAL A 118 13.92 -12.78 -2.23
CA VAL A 118 13.78 -11.67 -3.18
C VAL A 118 12.62 -10.76 -2.80
N THR A 119 11.45 -11.32 -2.48
CA THR A 119 10.28 -10.55 -2.04
C THR A 119 10.60 -9.72 -0.79
N ALA A 120 11.25 -10.30 0.22
CA ALA A 120 11.67 -9.55 1.40
C ALA A 120 12.56 -8.34 1.06
N SER A 121 13.44 -8.49 0.07
CA SER A 121 14.29 -7.39 -0.39
C SER A 121 13.48 -6.33 -1.12
N LEU A 122 12.53 -6.73 -1.98
CA LEU A 122 11.62 -5.81 -2.68
C LEU A 122 10.72 -5.02 -1.71
N MET A 123 10.39 -5.56 -0.53
CA MET A 123 9.64 -4.85 0.52
C MET A 123 10.37 -3.62 1.08
N ALA A 124 11.66 -3.42 0.77
CA ALA A 124 12.37 -2.17 1.02
C ALA A 124 11.67 -0.94 0.40
N ILE A 125 10.82 -1.14 -0.62
CA ILE A 125 10.02 -0.07 -1.22
C ILE A 125 8.86 0.38 -0.32
N SER A 126 8.40 -0.46 0.61
CA SER A 126 7.26 -0.13 1.46
C SER A 126 7.51 1.09 2.36
N PRO A 127 8.65 1.22 3.07
CA PRO A 127 9.01 2.46 3.75
C PRO A 127 9.09 3.67 2.82
N VAL A 128 9.64 3.51 1.61
CA VAL A 128 9.74 4.61 0.63
C VAL A 128 8.35 5.10 0.23
N SER A 129 7.43 4.19 -0.08
CA SER A 129 6.04 4.50 -0.38
C SER A 129 5.34 5.20 0.80
N ALA A 130 5.57 4.71 2.03
CA ALA A 130 5.02 5.33 3.23
C ALA A 130 5.52 6.77 3.42
N ILE A 131 6.82 7.04 3.18
CA ILE A 131 7.38 8.40 3.25
C ILE A 131 6.68 9.34 2.28
N PHE A 132 6.39 8.90 1.05
CA PHE A 132 5.70 9.74 0.07
C PHE A 132 4.18 9.79 0.24
N GLY A 133 3.62 9.00 1.16
CA GLY A 133 2.19 8.89 1.40
C GLY A 133 1.50 10.22 1.74
N PHE A 134 2.20 11.15 2.39
CA PHE A 134 1.65 12.47 2.77
C PHE A 134 1.29 13.35 1.57
N LEU A 135 1.91 13.12 0.40
CA LEU A 135 1.64 13.93 -0.79
C LEU A 135 0.21 13.74 -1.30
N ASN A 136 -0.41 12.60 -0.99
CA ASN A 136 -1.82 12.38 -1.28
C ASN A 136 -2.76 13.28 -0.46
N GLY A 137 -2.36 13.72 0.74
CA GLY A 137 -3.17 14.65 1.54
C GLY A 137 -3.07 16.11 1.06
N PHE A 138 -1.97 16.50 0.42
CA PHE A 138 -1.82 17.84 -0.16
C PHE A 138 -2.56 17.99 -1.49
N SER A 139 -2.44 17.01 -2.39
CA SER A 139 -3.15 17.01 -3.67
C SER A 139 -3.28 15.59 -4.20
N LEU A 140 -4.51 15.20 -4.55
CA LEU A 140 -4.79 13.90 -5.14
C LEU A 140 -4.01 13.65 -6.44
N TRP A 141 -3.74 14.72 -7.21
CA TRP A 141 -2.97 14.65 -8.45
C TRP A 141 -1.47 14.45 -8.20
N LEU A 142 -0.89 15.16 -7.21
CA LEU A 142 0.52 15.00 -6.83
C LEU A 142 0.75 13.63 -6.19
N GLY A 143 -0.15 13.20 -5.29
CA GLY A 143 -0.13 11.88 -4.69
C GLY A 143 -0.22 10.76 -5.74
N GLY A 144 -1.11 10.90 -6.72
CA GLY A 144 -1.25 9.97 -7.84
C GLY A 144 0.03 9.86 -8.68
N LEU A 145 0.64 10.97 -9.06
CA LEU A 145 1.90 10.98 -9.83
C LEU A 145 3.05 10.31 -9.08
N VAL A 146 3.18 10.61 -7.79
CA VAL A 146 4.25 10.02 -6.96
C VAL A 146 3.99 8.53 -6.74
N SER A 147 2.74 8.12 -6.55
CA SER A 147 2.36 6.70 -6.47
C SER A 147 2.73 5.95 -7.74
N ILE A 148 2.56 6.56 -8.92
CA ILE A 148 3.01 5.97 -10.19
C ILE A 148 4.53 5.85 -10.22
N ALA A 149 5.25 6.92 -9.85
CA ALA A 149 6.71 6.91 -9.85
C ALA A 149 7.28 5.81 -8.94
N VAL A 150 6.74 5.67 -7.72
CA VAL A 150 7.12 4.61 -6.77
C VAL A 150 6.75 3.23 -7.33
N SER A 151 5.56 3.08 -7.92
CA SER A 151 5.14 1.80 -8.51
C SER A 151 6.04 1.36 -9.66
N LEU A 152 6.36 2.28 -10.59
CA LEU A 152 7.27 2.03 -11.71
C LEU A 152 8.67 1.68 -11.22
N TYR A 153 9.15 2.37 -10.19
CA TYR A 153 10.42 2.07 -9.56
C TYR A 153 10.43 0.67 -8.93
N GLY A 154 9.36 0.26 -8.25
CA GLY A 154 9.20 -1.10 -7.72
C GLY A 154 9.22 -2.18 -8.81
N LEU A 155 8.63 -1.90 -9.97
CA LEU A 155 8.68 -2.81 -11.11
C LEU A 155 10.07 -2.91 -11.73
N TRP A 156 10.82 -1.81 -11.72
CA TRP A 156 12.22 -1.82 -12.13
C TRP A 156 13.11 -2.61 -11.15
N LEU A 157 12.84 -2.53 -9.83
CA LEU A 157 13.49 -3.40 -8.85
C LEU A 157 13.15 -4.88 -9.10
N LEU A 158 11.88 -5.19 -9.34
CA LEU A 158 11.43 -6.54 -9.65
C LEU A 158 12.11 -7.08 -10.92
N TYR A 159 12.27 -6.24 -11.96
CA TYR A 159 12.99 -6.62 -13.18
C TYR A 159 14.45 -7.01 -12.89
N ASN A 160 15.16 -6.22 -12.10
CA ASN A 160 16.54 -6.52 -11.69
C ASN A 160 16.59 -7.80 -10.82
N ALA A 161 15.63 -7.98 -9.92
CA ALA A 161 15.54 -9.17 -9.10
C ALA A 161 15.31 -10.43 -9.94
N LEU A 162 14.40 -10.38 -10.92
CA LEU A 162 14.14 -11.50 -11.81
C LEU A 162 15.36 -11.87 -12.64
N THR A 163 16.03 -10.88 -13.23
CA THR A 163 17.15 -11.12 -14.16
C THR A 163 18.47 -11.43 -13.45
N LYS A 164 18.75 -10.81 -12.30
CA LYS A 164 20.04 -10.95 -11.59
C LYS A 164 19.99 -11.94 -10.43
N ALA A 165 18.93 -11.95 -9.62
CA ALA A 165 18.81 -12.88 -8.50
C ALA A 165 18.23 -14.22 -8.94
N LEU A 166 17.14 -14.21 -9.71
CA LEU A 166 16.40 -15.41 -10.04
C LEU A 166 16.83 -16.03 -11.37
N GLY A 167 17.67 -15.37 -12.16
CA GLY A 167 18.19 -15.91 -13.43
C GLY A 167 17.16 -15.97 -14.55
N GLY A 168 16.08 -15.19 -14.45
CA GLY A 168 15.06 -15.06 -15.49
C GLY A 168 15.62 -14.41 -16.76
N LYS A 169 15.07 -14.80 -17.92
CA LYS A 169 15.46 -14.26 -19.22
C LYS A 169 15.02 -12.80 -19.35
N GLU A 170 15.90 -11.96 -19.88
CA GLU A 170 15.62 -10.52 -20.02
C GLU A 170 14.41 -10.20 -20.90
N GLY A 171 14.18 -10.95 -21.97
CA GLY A 171 13.03 -10.75 -22.87
C GLY A 171 11.68 -10.93 -22.16
N PRO A 172 11.37 -12.13 -21.65
CA PRO A 172 10.18 -12.38 -20.83
C PRO A 172 10.05 -11.45 -19.63
N ALA A 173 11.15 -11.18 -18.92
CA ALA A 173 11.13 -10.28 -17.77
C ALA A 173 10.73 -8.85 -18.15
N LYS A 174 11.22 -8.31 -19.27
CA LYS A 174 10.80 -6.99 -19.80
C LYS A 174 9.30 -6.98 -20.13
N VAL A 175 8.80 -8.01 -20.80
CA VAL A 175 7.38 -8.11 -21.18
C VAL A 175 6.49 -8.13 -19.93
N ILE A 176 6.82 -8.96 -18.94
CA ILE A 176 6.03 -9.02 -17.70
C ILE A 176 6.10 -7.70 -16.92
N SER A 177 7.27 -7.07 -16.82
CA SER A 177 7.40 -5.76 -16.17
C SER A 177 6.54 -4.69 -16.85
N ILE A 178 6.43 -4.70 -18.19
CA ILE A 178 5.55 -3.78 -18.94
C ILE A 178 4.08 -4.08 -18.65
N ILE A 179 3.67 -5.35 -18.65
CA ILE A 179 2.29 -5.75 -18.35
C ILE A 179 1.91 -5.31 -16.93
N LEU A 180 2.79 -5.56 -15.95
CA LEU A 180 2.57 -5.14 -14.57
C LEU A 180 2.58 -3.61 -14.40
N ALA A 181 3.32 -2.88 -15.24
CA ALA A 181 3.31 -1.41 -15.25
C ALA A 181 2.02 -0.82 -15.83
N ALA A 182 1.38 -1.51 -16.77
CA ALA A 182 0.13 -1.05 -17.37
C ALA A 182 -1.03 -1.07 -16.36
N ILE A 183 -1.08 -2.06 -15.47
CA ILE A 183 -2.16 -2.23 -14.49
C ILE A 183 -2.38 -1.00 -13.59
N PRO A 184 -1.38 -0.47 -12.84
CA PRO A 184 -1.57 0.69 -11.97
C PRO A 184 -1.95 1.95 -12.75
N VAL A 185 -1.42 2.10 -13.98
CA VAL A 185 -1.78 3.21 -14.86
C VAL A 185 -3.26 3.13 -15.25
N LEU A 186 -3.75 1.96 -15.64
CA LEU A 186 -5.15 1.73 -15.97
C LEU A 186 -6.10 1.93 -14.78
N MET A 187 -5.70 1.50 -13.58
CA MET A 187 -6.47 1.70 -12.34
C MET A 187 -6.68 3.18 -12.05
N ILE A 188 -5.64 4.01 -12.19
CA ILE A 188 -5.74 5.45 -11.95
C ILE A 188 -6.60 6.14 -13.00
N ILE A 189 -6.42 5.80 -14.29
CA ILE A 189 -7.28 6.33 -15.36
C ILE A 189 -8.75 5.99 -15.07
N SER A 190 -9.03 4.76 -14.65
CA SER A 190 -10.39 4.33 -14.30
C SER A 190 -10.93 5.10 -13.09
N GLY A 191 -10.12 5.33 -12.06
CA GLY A 191 -10.49 6.14 -10.89
C GLY A 191 -10.79 7.60 -11.24
N LEU A 192 -9.99 8.20 -12.14
CA LEU A 192 -10.20 9.57 -12.63
C LEU A 192 -11.47 9.68 -13.47
N LEU A 193 -11.73 8.70 -14.35
CA LEU A 193 -12.97 8.63 -15.13
C LEU A 193 -14.20 8.44 -14.23
N CYS A 194 -14.09 7.61 -13.20
CA CYS A 194 -15.15 7.39 -12.22
C CYS A 194 -15.46 8.66 -11.43
N MET A 195 -14.44 9.38 -10.92
CA MET A 195 -14.64 10.68 -10.27
C MET A 195 -15.29 11.71 -11.22
N LYS A 196 -14.92 11.71 -12.50
CA LYS A 196 -15.53 12.60 -13.50
C LYS A 196 -16.99 12.23 -13.78
N ALA A 197 -17.33 10.94 -13.84
CA ALA A 197 -18.71 10.48 -14.00
C ALA A 197 -19.57 10.76 -12.76
N VAL A 198 -19.03 10.53 -11.55
CA VAL A 198 -19.70 10.79 -10.28
C VAL A 198 -19.90 12.29 -10.03
N SER A 199 -19.00 13.16 -10.47
CA SER A 199 -19.21 14.62 -10.37
C SER A 199 -20.28 15.14 -11.35
N THR A 200 -20.52 14.47 -12.47
CA THR A 200 -21.57 14.83 -13.43
C THR A 200 -22.94 14.19 -13.15
N LEU A 201 -22.98 13.11 -12.35
CA LEU A 201 -24.21 12.41 -11.95
C LEU A 201 -25.18 13.25 -11.10
N PRO A 202 -24.77 14.03 -10.08
CA PRO A 202 -25.70 14.84 -9.30
C PRO A 202 -26.34 15.95 -10.14
N ASP A 203 -25.62 16.53 -11.10
CA ASP A 203 -26.19 17.53 -12.03
C ASP A 203 -27.23 16.91 -12.97
N GLN A 204 -27.02 15.67 -13.44
CA GLN A 204 -27.99 14.98 -14.29
C GLN A 204 -29.19 14.41 -13.50
N MET A 205 -28.97 13.96 -12.27
CA MET A 205 -30.05 13.51 -11.37
C MET A 205 -30.88 14.70 -10.88
N MET A 206 -30.27 15.78 -10.40
CA MET A 206 -31.01 16.97 -9.95
C MET A 206 -31.83 17.60 -11.08
N LYS A 207 -31.35 17.54 -12.33
CA LYS A 207 -32.06 18.13 -13.48
C LYS A 207 -33.27 17.31 -13.93
N ASN A 208 -33.35 16.04 -13.56
CA ASN A 208 -34.44 15.13 -13.92
C ASN A 208 -35.39 14.81 -12.76
N ILE A 209 -35.12 15.33 -11.56
CA ILE A 209 -36.00 15.20 -10.40
C ILE A 209 -36.99 16.39 -10.39
N PRO A 210 -38.32 16.16 -10.41
CA PRO A 210 -39.32 17.21 -10.27
C PRO A 210 -39.08 18.04 -9.00
N ALA A 211 -39.40 19.34 -9.03
CA ALA A 211 -39.13 20.25 -7.92
C ALA A 211 -39.77 19.81 -6.57
N GLU A 212 -40.87 19.06 -6.62
CA GLU A 212 -41.55 18.50 -5.44
C GLU A 212 -40.71 17.45 -4.70
N ASP A 213 -40.08 16.53 -5.45
CA ASP A 213 -39.23 15.46 -4.88
C ASP A 213 -37.92 16.03 -4.29
N GLN A 214 -37.43 17.17 -4.80
CA GLN A 214 -36.25 17.84 -4.23
C GLN A 214 -36.54 18.45 -2.85
N GLU A 215 -37.75 18.98 -2.64
CA GLU A 215 -38.17 19.50 -1.35
C GLU A 215 -38.38 18.39 -0.33
N GLU A 216 -38.98 17.28 -0.76
CA GLU A 216 -39.21 16.10 0.08
C GLU A 216 -37.89 15.45 0.51
N MET A 217 -36.94 15.32 -0.41
CA MET A 217 -35.61 14.80 -0.12
C MET A 217 -34.80 15.74 0.82
N LYS A 218 -34.93 17.06 0.66
CA LYS A 218 -34.33 18.04 1.60
C LYS A 218 -34.92 17.90 3.00
N LYS A 219 -36.25 17.78 3.12
CA LYS A 219 -36.93 17.53 4.40
C LYS A 219 -36.49 16.23 5.05
N ALA A 220 -36.42 15.13 4.28
CA ALA A 220 -35.99 13.83 4.79
C ALA A 220 -34.54 13.86 5.29
N LEU A 221 -33.65 14.57 4.59
CA LEU A 221 -32.27 14.81 5.05
C LEU A 221 -32.26 15.63 6.33
N GLU A 222 -33.03 16.72 6.41
CA GLU A 222 -33.07 17.60 7.59
C GLU A 222 -33.60 16.87 8.83
N GLU A 223 -34.63 16.02 8.67
CA GLU A 223 -35.16 15.15 9.73
C GLU A 223 -34.16 14.09 10.17
N ALA A 224 -33.48 13.42 9.23
CA ALA A 224 -32.44 12.45 9.54
C ALA A 224 -31.26 13.08 10.31
N THR A 225 -30.88 14.31 9.93
CA THR A 225 -29.81 15.05 10.61
C THR A 225 -30.20 15.42 12.04
N LYS A 226 -31.44 15.88 12.25
CA LYS A 226 -31.98 16.18 13.59
C LYS A 226 -32.09 14.92 14.46
N GLY A 227 -32.52 13.80 13.89
CA GLY A 227 -32.56 12.51 14.59
C GLY A 227 -31.19 12.03 15.04
N LEU A 228 -30.18 12.16 14.17
CA LEU A 228 -28.78 11.83 14.52
C LEU A 228 -28.21 12.76 15.59
N GLU A 229 -28.51 14.06 15.56
CA GLU A 229 -28.12 14.99 16.63
C GLU A 229 -28.79 14.66 17.97
N GLN A 230 -30.06 14.28 17.96
CA GLN A 230 -30.79 13.89 19.16
C GLN A 230 -30.22 12.60 19.75
N MET A 231 -29.98 11.59 18.92
CA MET A 231 -29.38 10.32 19.34
C MET A 231 -27.95 10.52 19.87
N GLY A 232 -27.15 11.40 19.24
CA GLY A 232 -25.84 11.78 19.74
C GLY A 232 -25.87 12.50 21.10
N LYS A 233 -26.90 13.34 21.34
CA LYS A 233 -27.13 14.00 22.64
C LYS A 233 -27.62 13.03 23.72
N GLU A 234 -28.39 12.01 23.37
CA GLU A 234 -28.81 10.95 24.30
C GLU A 234 -27.63 10.06 24.70
N LEU A 235 -26.80 9.64 23.74
CA LEU A 235 -25.58 8.86 24.01
C LEU A 235 -24.56 9.63 24.87
N GLN A 236 -24.45 10.95 24.70
CA GLN A 236 -23.62 11.80 25.58
C GLN A 236 -24.18 11.98 27.00
N LYS A 237 -25.50 11.80 27.20
CA LYS A 237 -26.12 11.84 28.53
C LYS A 237 -25.96 10.52 29.25
N GLU A 238 -26.09 9.40 28.56
CA GLU A 238 -25.85 8.06 29.13
C GLU A 238 -24.37 7.84 29.46
N GLY A 239 -23.43 8.32 28.64
CA GLY A 239 -22.00 8.23 28.90
C GLY A 239 -21.44 9.17 29.99
N LYS A 240 -22.27 10.01 30.62
CA LYS A 240 -21.90 10.86 31.77
C LYS A 240 -22.50 10.37 33.11
N SER A 241 -23.14 9.20 33.09
CA SER A 241 -23.75 8.53 34.24
C SER A 241 -22.95 7.28 34.65
N GLU A 242 -21.62 7.37 34.68
CA GLU A 242 -20.74 6.43 35.40
C GLU A 242 -19.59 7.21 36.07
#